data_AF-A0A6J4FTA6-F1
#
_entry.id   AF-A0A6J4FTA6-F1
#
_cell.length_a   1.000
_cell.length_b   1.000
_cell.length_c   1.000
_cell.angle_alpha   90.00
_cell.angle_beta   90.00
_cell.angle_gamma   90.00
#
_symmetry.space_group_name_H-M   'P 1'
#
loop_
_entity.id
_entity.type
_entity.pdbx_description
1 polymer ?
#
loop_
_entity_poly.entity_id
_entity_poly.type
_entity_poly.pdbx_seq_one_letter_code
_entity_poly.pdbx_strand_id
1 'polypeptide(L)' 'MLASTFEAARSPTDLRNGSVRISHARRYGSAFVGNTEPPLAEVMGDPIVRGLMARDGVQPESLQGLIDEVRGRLR' A
#
# COMPACT_ATOMS: atom_id res chain seq x y z
N MET A 1 -52.27 -2.98 1.60
CA MET A 1 -51.24 -2.70 0.58
C MET A 1 -50.57 -1.38 1.00
N LEU A 2 -49.29 -1.24 1.35
CA LEU A 2 -48.07 -2.05 1.26
C LEU A 2 -47.11 -1.61 2.39
N ALA A 3 -46.23 -2.51 2.85
CA ALA A 3 -45.15 -2.34 3.84
C ALA A 3 -44.23 -1.14 3.50
N SER A 4 -43.77 -0.32 4.45
CA SER A 4 -42.67 -0.53 5.42
C SER A 4 -41.38 -1.10 4.82
N THR A 5 -40.26 -0.54 5.28
CA THR A 5 -38.85 -0.89 5.10
C THR A 5 -38.17 -0.52 3.77
N PHE A 6 -37.69 0.73 3.67
CA PHE A 6 -36.49 1.03 2.89
C PHE A 6 -35.25 0.73 3.75
N GLU A 7 -34.99 -0.55 3.97
CA GLU A 7 -33.76 -1.04 4.58
C GLU A 7 -32.77 -1.41 3.46
N ALA A 8 -32.13 -0.38 2.89
CA ALA A 8 -31.01 -0.57 1.99
C ALA A 8 -29.77 -0.91 2.83
N ALA A 9 -29.65 -2.22 3.09
CA ALA A 9 -28.49 -2.96 3.61
C ALA A 9 -27.24 -2.11 3.93
N ARG A 10 -27.08 -1.75 5.20
CA ARG A 10 -25.74 -1.75 5.79
C ARG A 10 -25.29 -3.21 5.75
N SER A 11 -24.40 -3.59 4.85
CA SER A 11 -23.67 -4.85 5.02
C SER A 11 -22.55 -4.54 5.99
N PRO A 12 -22.68 -4.89 7.29
CA PRO A 12 -21.60 -4.69 8.21
C PRO A 12 -20.54 -5.70 7.79
N THR A 13 -19.36 -5.19 7.45
CA THR A 13 -18.12 -5.95 7.40
C THR A 13 -18.04 -6.86 8.62
N ASP A 14 -18.28 -8.15 8.38
CA ASP A 14 -18.09 -9.22 9.34
C ASP A 14 -16.58 -9.34 9.57
N LEU A 15 -16.10 -8.61 10.58
CA LEU A 15 -14.74 -8.62 11.05
C LEU A 15 -14.50 -9.92 11.82
N ARG A 16 -14.26 -11.01 11.09
CA ARG A 16 -13.77 -12.25 11.68
C ARG A 16 -12.69 -12.85 10.78
N ASN A 17 -11.47 -12.88 11.32
CA ASN A 17 -10.24 -13.46 10.77
C ASN A 17 -9.58 -12.72 9.58
N GLY A 18 -8.70 -11.78 9.92
CA GLY A 18 -7.27 -11.93 9.61
C GLY A 18 -6.82 -12.06 8.16
N SER A 19 -7.53 -11.52 7.17
CA SER A 19 -6.93 -11.27 5.86
C SER A 19 -7.59 -10.06 5.21
N VAL A 20 -6.85 -8.95 5.16
CA VAL A 20 -7.21 -7.86 4.27
C VAL A 20 -7.04 -8.40 2.85
N ARG A 21 -8.14 -8.85 2.23
CA ARG A 21 -8.17 -9.12 0.80
C ARG A 21 -8.11 -7.78 0.09
N ILE A 22 -6.89 -7.27 -0.04
CA ILE A 22 -6.59 -6.06 -0.77
C ILE A 22 -6.88 -6.35 -2.25
N SER A 23 -7.96 -5.76 -2.76
CA SER A 23 -8.33 -5.73 -4.18
C SER A 23 -7.35 -4.92 -5.05
N HIS A 24 -6.04 -4.94 -4.76
CA HIS A 24 -4.99 -4.22 -5.50
C HIS A 24 -4.51 -4.95 -6.76
N ALA A 25 -5.02 -6.16 -7.02
CA ALA A 25 -4.61 -6.99 -8.15
C ALA A 25 -4.77 -6.33 -9.54
N ARG A 26 -5.52 -5.22 -9.67
CA ARG A 26 -5.78 -4.56 -10.97
C ARG A 26 -4.84 -3.42 -11.35
N ARG A 27 -3.91 -2.98 -10.48
CA ARG A 27 -2.99 -1.85 -10.81
C ARG A 27 -1.52 -2.24 -11.03
N TYR A 28 -1.13 -3.47 -10.72
CA TYR A 28 0.25 -3.94 -10.95
C TYR A 28 0.50 -4.51 -12.35
N GLY A 29 -0.54 -4.58 -13.20
CA GLY A 29 -0.47 -5.26 -14.50
C GLY A 29 0.21 -4.48 -15.64
N SER A 30 0.57 -3.21 -15.47
CA SER A 30 1.02 -2.36 -16.59
C SER A 30 2.32 -1.59 -16.37
N ALA A 31 3.07 -1.81 -15.28
CA ALA A 31 4.21 -0.96 -14.91
C ALA A 31 5.60 -1.56 -15.13
N PHE A 32 5.74 -2.85 -15.41
CA PHE A 32 7.07 -3.48 -15.57
C PHE A 32 7.46 -3.61 -17.03
N VAL A 33 7.76 -2.48 -17.68
CA VAL A 33 8.47 -2.46 -18.96
C VAL A 33 9.96 -2.65 -18.67
N GLY A 34 10.43 -3.89 -18.86
CA GLY A 34 11.83 -4.31 -18.98
C GLY A 34 12.87 -3.58 -18.12
N ASN A 35 13.22 -4.15 -16.95
CA ASN A 35 14.38 -3.76 -16.12
C ASN A 35 14.55 -2.26 -15.79
N THR A 36 13.56 -1.42 -16.08
CA THR A 36 13.61 -0.02 -15.68
C THR A 36 13.24 0.03 -14.21
N GLU A 37 14.24 0.21 -13.36
CA GLU A 37 14.01 0.37 -11.93
C GLU A 37 13.15 1.62 -11.72
N PRO A 38 12.03 1.50 -10.99
CA PRO A 38 11.20 2.66 -10.68
C PRO A 38 12.00 3.65 -9.83
N PRO A 39 11.72 4.96 -9.95
CA PRO A 39 12.36 5.94 -9.10
C PRO A 39 12.05 5.63 -7.63
N LEU A 40 13.05 5.81 -6.76
CA LEU A 40 12.92 5.49 -5.33
C LEU A 40 11.69 6.16 -4.69
N ALA A 41 11.36 7.39 -5.09
CA ALA A 41 10.20 8.11 -4.58
C ALA A 41 8.86 7.40 -4.88
N GLU A 42 8.76 6.72 -6.02
CA GLU A 42 7.58 5.93 -6.38
C GLU A 42 7.46 4.69 -5.50
N VAL A 43 8.57 3.98 -5.29
CA VAL A 43 8.63 2.81 -4.40
C VAL A 43 8.28 3.21 -2.96
N MET A 44 8.83 4.31 -2.46
CA MET A 44 8.57 4.83 -1.11
C MET A 44 7.14 5.37 -0.94
N GLY A 45 6.45 5.66 -2.05
CA GLY A 45 5.05 6.05 -2.07
C GLY A 45 4.07 4.89 -2.25
N ASP A 46 4.56 3.70 -2.59
CA ASP A 46 3.72 2.53 -2.86
C ASP A 46 3.00 2.06 -1.55
N PRO A 47 1.67 1.89 -1.57
CA PRO A 47 0.91 1.48 -0.39
C PRO A 47 1.28 0.10 0.18
N ILE A 48 1.68 -0.85 -0.68
CA ILE A 48 2.17 -2.16 -0.24
C ILE A 48 3.51 -1.99 0.47
N VAL A 49 4.43 -1.23 -0.12
CA VAL A 49 5.74 -0.95 0.50
C VAL A 49 5.56 -0.25 1.85
N ARG A 50 4.71 0.79 1.92
CA ARG A 50 4.37 1.47 3.18
C ARG A 50 3.77 0.53 4.23
N GLY A 51 2.89 -0.39 3.81
CA GLY A 51 2.32 -1.40 4.68
C GLY A 51 3.36 -2.36 5.25
N LEU A 52 4.32 -2.80 4.42
CA LEU A 52 5.45 -3.63 4.85
C LEU A 52 6.36 -2.88 5.82
N MET A 53 6.70 -1.63 5.52
CA MET A 53 7.50 -0.79 6.39
C MET A 53 6.84 -0.62 7.76
N ALA A 54 5.54 -0.32 7.80
CA ALA A 54 4.80 -0.20 9.05
C ALA A 54 4.76 -1.51 9.85
N ARG A 55 4.56 -2.65 9.15
CA ARG A 55 4.59 -3.99 9.77
C ARG A 55 5.96 -4.29 10.38
N ASP A 56 7.02 -3.88 9.70
CA ASP A 56 8.40 -4.20 10.08
C ASP A 56 9.03 -3.09 10.97
N GLY A 57 8.25 -2.07 11.37
CA GLY A 57 8.69 -0.98 12.24
C GLY A 57 9.64 0.02 11.59
N VAL A 58 9.72 0.03 10.25
CA VAL A 58 10.61 0.90 9.48
C VAL A 58 9.95 2.27 9.30
N GLN A 59 10.62 3.32 9.80
CA GLN A 59 10.18 4.70 9.61
C GLN A 59 10.65 5.23 8.25
N PRO A 60 9.73 5.67 7.36
CA PRO A 60 10.06 6.11 6.01
C PRO A 60 11.06 7.26 5.95
N GLU A 61 10.94 8.21 6.86
CA GLU A 61 11.78 9.40 6.93
C GLU A 61 13.20 9.02 7.38
N SER A 62 13.33 8.08 8.31
CA SER A 62 14.62 7.54 8.74
C SER A 62 15.31 6.75 7.64
N LEU A 63 14.56 5.93 6.89
CA LEU A 63 15.10 5.19 5.75
C LEU A 63 15.56 6.14 4.64
N GLN A 64 14.77 7.17 4.33
CA GLN A 64 15.14 8.19 3.35
C GLN A 64 16.43 8.92 3.75
N GLY A 65 16.53 9.34 5.00
CA GLY A 65 17.73 9.99 5.53
C GLY A 65 18.98 9.11 5.41
N LEU A 66 18.87 7.82 5.72
CA LEU A 66 19.98 6.86 5.58
C LEU A 66 20.43 6.72 4.11
N ILE A 67 19.48 6.64 3.18
CA ILE A 67 19.78 6.55 1.75
C ILE A 67 20.55 7.79 1.28
N ASP A 68 20.10 8.98 1.70
CA ASP A 68 20.73 10.25 1.33
C ASP A 68 22.14 10.37 1.92
N GLU A 69 22.33 9.94 3.18
CA GLU A 69 23.64 9.87 3.83
C GLU A 69 24.61 8.96 3.06
N VAL A 70 24.18 7.75 2.70
CA VAL A 70 25.01 6.79 1.95
C VAL A 70 25.34 7.32 0.56
N ARG A 71 24.37 7.91 -0.15
CA ARG A 71 24.60 8.53 -1.46
C ARG A 71 25.62 9.67 -1.38
N GLY A 72 25.60 10.45 -0.29
CA GLY A 72 26.59 11.48 -0.04
C GLY A 72 28.02 10.95 0.09
N ARG A 73 28.20 9.72 0.60
CA ARG A 73 29.51 9.05 0.76
C ARG A 73 30.05 8.40 -0.51
N LEU A 74 29.17 8.09 -1.47
CA LEU A 74 29.54 7.42 -2.72
C LEU A 74 29.93 8.39 -3.85
N ARG A 75 29.92 9.70 -3.56
CA ARG A 75 30.39 10.77 -4.44
C ARG A 75 31.84 11.12 -4.11
#